data_AF-A0A831ZFC9-F1
#
_entry.id   AF-A0A831ZFC9-F1
#
_cell.length_a   1.000
_cell.length_b   1.000
_cell.length_c   1.000
_cell.angle_alpha   90.00
_cell.angle_beta   90.00
_cell.angle_gamma   90.00
#
_symmetry.space_group_name_H-M   'P 1'
#
loop_
_entity.id
_entity.type
_entity.pdbx_description
1 polymer ?
#
loop_
_entity_poly.entity_id
_entity_poly.type
_entity_poly.pdbx_seq_one_letter_code
_entity_poly.pdbx_strand_id
1 'polypeptide(L)'
;MNSLQVDRILFISDLHLSSSRPEITALFLSFLKNRAREAAALYILGDLFDFWVGDDDPTPPRHHVSSGIKQLVETGTDVFIMQGNRDFLLSENFANECGGKIINDCQVIDCGGIPTLLMHGDLLCTDDLPYQTFRELSRTRQWQENALGKPLWLRLGLVRWYRMKSYFHKRKQAIEIMDVADKTVWQYCRQYNVSRLIHGHTHRPGYHNMGNSEQILQRYVLGDWGESARILALDSSGIRFETISLNTSGEFNCQVM
;
A
#
# COMPACT_ATOMS: atom_id res chain seq x y z
N MET A 1 19.02 14.53 -29.57
CA MET A 1 19.26 13.66 -28.40
C MET A 1 17.90 13.42 -27.77
N ASN A 2 17.29 12.25 -28.01
CA ASN A 2 16.05 11.89 -27.33
C ASN A 2 16.42 11.62 -25.87
N SER A 3 16.05 12.54 -24.96
CA SER A 3 15.99 12.18 -23.55
C SER A 3 15.02 11.01 -23.44
N LEU A 4 15.48 9.87 -22.91
CA LEU A 4 14.58 8.77 -22.54
C LEU A 4 13.49 9.37 -21.64
N GLN A 5 12.28 9.47 -22.17
CA GLN A 5 11.15 9.99 -21.42
C GLN A 5 10.80 8.93 -20.37
N VAL A 6 11.16 9.20 -19.12
CA VAL A 6 10.77 8.34 -18.00
C VAL A 6 9.31 8.64 -17.71
N ASP A 7 8.46 7.65 -17.99
CA ASP A 7 7.05 7.72 -17.65
C ASP A 7 6.88 7.89 -16.15
N ARG A 8 5.95 8.76 -15.75
CA ARG A 8 5.73 9.04 -14.33
C ARG A 8 5.07 7.85 -13.64
N ILE A 9 5.67 7.38 -12.55
CA ILE A 9 5.12 6.30 -11.71
C ILE A 9 4.90 6.82 -10.30
N LEU A 10 3.75 6.51 -9.72
CA LEU A 10 3.39 6.86 -8.35
C LEU A 10 3.23 5.61 -7.48
N PHE A 11 3.66 5.70 -6.23
CA PHE A 11 3.54 4.63 -5.23
C PHE A 11 2.89 5.17 -3.95
N ILE A 12 1.91 4.45 -3.43
CA ILE A 12 1.14 4.76 -2.22
C ILE A 12 0.86 3.48 -1.43
N SER A 13 0.64 3.56 -0.12
CA SER A 13 0.23 2.44 0.75
C SER A 13 -0.42 2.96 2.04
N ASP A 14 -0.95 2.06 2.87
CA ASP A 14 -1.35 2.35 4.25
C ASP A 14 -2.39 3.50 4.36
N LEU A 15 -3.35 3.52 3.42
CA LEU A 15 -4.42 4.51 3.38
C LEU A 15 -5.46 4.25 4.48
N HIS A 16 -5.75 2.98 4.75
CA HIS A 16 -6.77 2.54 5.71
C HIS A 16 -8.14 3.20 5.49
N LEU A 17 -8.60 3.22 4.24
CA LEU A 17 -9.89 3.81 3.87
C LEU A 17 -11.03 3.15 4.66
N SER A 18 -11.87 3.97 5.30
CA SER A 18 -12.98 3.50 6.12
C SER A 18 -14.09 4.56 6.24
N SER A 19 -15.31 4.11 6.52
CA SER A 19 -16.45 5.00 6.77
C SER A 19 -16.27 5.91 7.99
N SER A 20 -15.41 5.54 8.94
CA SER A 20 -15.06 6.35 10.12
C SER A 20 -14.11 7.51 9.82
N ARG A 21 -13.43 7.48 8.66
CA ARG A 21 -12.43 8.49 8.25
C ARG A 21 -12.71 8.97 6.81
N PRO A 22 -13.89 9.57 6.56
CA PRO A 22 -14.28 10.01 5.22
C PRO A 22 -13.31 11.04 4.62
N GLU A 23 -12.59 11.79 5.44
CA GLU A 23 -11.59 12.77 5.03
C GLU A 23 -10.43 12.15 4.23
N ILE A 24 -9.96 10.96 4.62
CA ILE A 24 -8.92 10.25 3.86
C ILE A 24 -9.47 9.79 2.51
N THR A 25 -10.72 9.31 2.49
CA THR A 25 -11.37 8.92 1.23
C THR A 25 -11.49 10.13 0.29
N ALA A 26 -11.84 11.30 0.81
CA ALA A 26 -11.88 12.53 0.03
C ALA A 26 -10.50 12.93 -0.52
N LEU A 27 -9.45 12.87 0.30
CA LEU A 27 -8.08 13.13 -0.14
C LEU A 27 -7.64 12.15 -1.23
N PHE A 28 -7.93 10.86 -1.06
CA PHE A 28 -7.62 9.83 -2.06
C PHE A 28 -8.33 10.08 -3.38
N LEU A 29 -9.64 10.31 -3.37
CA LEU A 29 -10.39 10.59 -4.60
C LEU A 29 -9.92 11.88 -5.28
N SER A 30 -9.52 12.89 -4.50
CA SER A 30 -8.95 14.12 -5.03
C SER A 30 -7.56 13.89 -5.64
N PHE A 31 -6.72 13.08 -5.00
CA PHE A 31 -5.43 12.63 -5.54
C PHE A 31 -5.59 11.92 -6.89
N LEU A 32 -6.55 10.99 -7.00
CA LEU A 32 -6.83 10.28 -8.25
C LEU A 32 -7.21 11.25 -9.38
N LYS A 33 -8.11 12.20 -9.09
CA LYS A 33 -8.60 13.19 -10.07
C LYS A 33 -7.59 14.24 -10.49
N ASN A 34 -6.54 14.44 -9.69
CA ASN A 34 -5.50 15.45 -9.89
C ASN A 34 -4.16 14.77 -10.18
N ARG A 35 -3.33 14.55 -9.15
CA ARG A 35 -1.93 14.11 -9.35
C ARG A 35 -1.81 12.76 -10.07
N ALA A 36 -2.68 11.79 -9.77
CA ALA A 36 -2.53 10.44 -10.30
C ALA A 36 -2.79 10.33 -11.81
N ARG A 37 -3.71 11.13 -12.35
CA ARG A 37 -4.06 11.11 -13.78
C ARG A 37 -2.90 11.51 -14.72
N GLU A 38 -1.90 12.16 -14.15
CA GLU A 38 -0.69 12.58 -14.88
C GLU A 38 0.39 11.49 -14.87
N ALA A 39 0.14 10.37 -14.21
CA ALA A 39 1.05 9.23 -14.13
C ALA A 39 0.69 8.18 -15.17
N ALA A 40 1.70 7.51 -15.71
CA ALA A 40 1.52 6.32 -16.52
C ALA A 40 1.06 5.13 -15.66
N ALA A 41 1.55 5.04 -14.42
CA ALA A 41 1.18 3.97 -13.50
C ALA A 41 1.06 4.44 -12.04
N LEU A 42 0.09 3.86 -11.32
CA LEU A 42 -0.10 3.97 -9.88
C LEU A 42 0.00 2.58 -9.23
N TYR A 43 0.92 2.43 -8.29
CA TYR A 43 1.07 1.23 -7.47
C TYR A 43 0.56 1.49 -6.05
N ILE A 44 -0.39 0.66 -5.62
CA ILE A 44 -0.98 0.68 -4.27
C ILE A 44 -0.42 -0.52 -3.50
N LEU A 45 0.54 -0.30 -2.60
CA LEU A 45 1.33 -1.34 -1.91
C LEU A 45 0.69 -1.82 -0.61
N GLY A 46 -0.58 -2.22 -0.67
CA GLY A 46 -1.32 -2.80 0.45
C GLY A 46 -1.94 -1.78 1.41
N ASP A 47 -2.85 -2.29 2.25
CA ASP A 47 -3.59 -1.54 3.26
C ASP A 47 -4.34 -0.32 2.67
N LEU A 48 -4.93 -0.52 1.48
CA LEU A 48 -5.85 0.41 0.85
C LEU A 48 -7.09 0.62 1.73
N PHE A 49 -7.63 -0.46 2.29
CA PHE A 49 -8.77 -0.40 3.21
C PHE A 49 -8.35 -0.73 4.64
N ASP A 50 -9.03 -0.15 5.65
CA ASP A 50 -8.73 -0.48 7.05
C ASP A 50 -9.07 -1.94 7.39
N PHE A 51 -10.01 -2.53 6.67
CA PHE A 51 -10.29 -3.95 6.67
C PHE A 51 -10.97 -4.36 5.37
N TRP A 52 -10.73 -5.59 4.93
CA TRP A 52 -11.50 -6.22 3.87
C TRP A 52 -12.02 -7.57 4.33
N VAL A 53 -13.34 -7.71 4.40
CA VAL A 53 -13.97 -8.98 4.81
C VAL A 53 -14.45 -9.83 3.65
N GLY A 54 -14.35 -9.32 2.42
CA GLY A 54 -14.83 -9.96 1.20
C GLY A 54 -15.51 -8.96 0.27
N ASP A 55 -15.52 -9.27 -1.01
CA ASP A 55 -16.01 -8.37 -2.05
C ASP A 55 -17.54 -8.14 -2.01
N ASP A 56 -18.27 -8.97 -1.25
CA ASP A 56 -19.70 -8.88 -1.04
C ASP A 56 -20.11 -7.86 0.03
N ASP A 57 -19.16 -7.22 0.72
CA ASP A 57 -19.44 -6.16 1.68
C ASP A 57 -19.82 -4.83 0.99
N PRO A 58 -21.06 -4.33 1.14
CA PRO A 58 -21.49 -3.07 0.54
C PRO A 58 -21.06 -1.82 1.33
N THR A 59 -20.35 -2.00 2.46
CA THR A 59 -20.03 -0.90 3.37
C THR A 59 -19.12 0.14 2.69
N PRO A 60 -19.42 1.45 2.83
CA PRO A 60 -18.54 2.50 2.33
C PRO A 60 -17.14 2.43 2.97
N PRO A 61 -16.06 2.81 2.23
CA PRO A 61 -16.09 3.55 0.98
C PRO A 61 -15.87 2.70 -0.30
N ARG A 62 -15.99 1.37 -0.24
CA ARG A 62 -15.67 0.44 -1.35
C ARG A 62 -16.07 0.94 -2.73
N HIS A 63 -17.36 1.24 -2.94
CA HIS A 63 -17.86 1.64 -4.26
C HIS A 63 -17.33 2.99 -4.75
N HIS A 64 -17.11 3.95 -3.83
CA HIS A 64 -16.52 5.23 -4.19
C HIS A 64 -15.06 5.06 -4.63
N VAL A 65 -14.32 4.21 -3.92
CA VAL A 65 -12.92 3.88 -4.23
C VAL A 65 -12.81 3.14 -5.56
N SER A 66 -13.63 2.11 -5.77
CA SER A 66 -13.69 1.35 -7.03
C SER A 66 -14.00 2.28 -8.22
N SER A 67 -15.02 3.14 -8.10
CA SER A 67 -15.39 4.11 -9.14
C SER A 67 -14.29 5.15 -9.39
N GLY A 68 -13.65 5.65 -8.34
CA GLY A 68 -12.54 6.59 -8.46
C GLY A 68 -11.32 6.00 -9.19
N ILE A 69 -10.94 4.77 -8.83
CA ILE A 69 -9.85 4.05 -9.51
C ILE A 69 -10.23 3.78 -10.97
N LYS A 70 -11.47 3.37 -11.24
CA LYS A 70 -11.95 3.16 -12.60
C LYS A 70 -11.86 4.42 -13.47
N GLN A 71 -12.28 5.57 -12.93
CA GLN A 71 -12.14 6.85 -13.62
C GLN A 71 -10.67 7.20 -13.93
N LEU A 72 -9.74 6.86 -13.04
CA LEU A 72 -8.31 7.04 -13.28
C LEU A 72 -7.80 6.10 -14.39
N VAL A 73 -8.20 4.83 -14.38
CA VAL A 73 -7.84 3.88 -15.43
C VAL A 73 -8.36 4.34 -16.79
N GLU A 74 -9.57 4.90 -16.83
CA GLU A 74 -10.16 5.50 -18.05
C GLU A 74 -9.38 6.72 -18.56
N THR A 75 -8.55 7.39 -17.74
CA THR A 75 -7.63 8.43 -18.24
C THR A 75 -6.33 7.87 -18.84
N GLY A 76 -6.13 6.56 -18.81
CA GLY A 76 -4.97 5.87 -19.38
C GLY A 76 -3.88 5.52 -18.37
N THR A 77 -4.11 5.71 -17.07
CA THR A 77 -3.16 5.34 -16.01
C THR A 77 -3.35 3.87 -15.62
N ASP A 78 -2.30 3.05 -15.72
CA ASP A 78 -2.32 1.68 -15.21
C ASP A 78 -2.38 1.68 -13.67
N VAL A 79 -3.26 0.89 -13.07
CA VAL A 79 -3.37 0.78 -11.61
C VAL A 79 -3.05 -0.64 -11.16
N PHE A 80 -2.07 -0.77 -10.27
CA PHE A 80 -1.63 -2.04 -9.69
C PHE A 80 -1.90 -2.05 -8.18
N ILE A 81 -2.53 -3.11 -7.70
CA ILE A 81 -2.96 -3.24 -6.31
C ILE A 81 -2.27 -4.47 -5.70
N MET A 82 -1.47 -4.23 -4.67
CA MET A 82 -0.93 -5.27 -3.80
C MET A 82 -1.83 -5.41 -2.59
N GLN A 83 -2.00 -6.63 -2.12
CA GLN A 83 -2.69 -6.93 -0.87
C GLN A 83 -1.79 -6.60 0.33
N GLY A 84 -2.35 -5.93 1.34
CA GLY A 84 -1.71 -5.70 2.63
C GLY A 84 -2.21 -6.65 3.72
N ASN A 85 -1.85 -6.38 4.96
CA ASN A 85 -2.26 -7.20 6.11
C ASN A 85 -3.71 -6.93 6.55
N ARG A 86 -4.32 -5.83 6.14
CA ARG A 86 -5.72 -5.47 6.44
C ARG A 86 -6.70 -5.93 5.38
N ASP A 87 -6.23 -6.01 4.14
CA ASP A 87 -7.04 -6.25 2.95
C ASP A 87 -6.55 -7.45 2.12
N PHE A 88 -5.90 -8.43 2.75
CA PHE A 88 -5.46 -9.68 2.12
C PHE A 88 -6.56 -10.57 1.51
N LEU A 89 -7.84 -10.26 1.78
CA LEU A 89 -9.00 -10.91 1.15
C LEU A 89 -9.51 -10.17 -0.09
N LEU A 90 -8.91 -9.03 -0.46
CA LEU A 90 -9.26 -8.25 -1.64
C LEU A 90 -8.98 -9.07 -2.89
N SER A 91 -10.03 -9.40 -3.64
CA SER A 91 -9.93 -10.37 -4.72
C SER A 91 -9.64 -9.73 -6.09
N GLU A 92 -9.31 -10.57 -7.07
CA GLU A 92 -9.24 -10.14 -8.47
C GLU A 92 -10.56 -9.54 -8.98
N ASN A 93 -11.72 -9.92 -8.42
CA ASN A 93 -13.00 -9.34 -8.83
C ASN A 93 -13.08 -7.85 -8.51
N PHE A 94 -12.60 -7.42 -7.33
CA PHE A 94 -12.51 -6.00 -7.00
C PHE A 94 -11.56 -5.26 -7.95
N ALA A 95 -10.38 -5.82 -8.22
CA ALA A 95 -9.43 -5.21 -9.16
C ALA A 95 -10.03 -5.08 -10.57
N ASN A 96 -10.71 -6.13 -11.06
CA ASN A 96 -11.40 -6.12 -12.34
C ASN A 96 -12.55 -5.09 -12.38
N GLU A 97 -13.32 -4.94 -11.29
CA GLU A 97 -14.40 -3.94 -11.18
C GLU A 97 -13.87 -2.51 -11.40
N CYS A 98 -12.71 -2.20 -10.82
CA CYS A 98 -12.09 -0.89 -10.93
C CYS A 98 -11.12 -0.74 -12.11
N GLY A 99 -10.92 -1.79 -12.92
CA GLY A 99 -9.98 -1.79 -14.05
C GLY A 99 -8.50 -1.88 -13.65
N GLY A 100 -8.21 -2.15 -12.37
CA GLY A 100 -6.85 -2.37 -11.87
C GLY A 100 -6.38 -3.82 -12.02
N LYS A 101 -5.15 -4.08 -11.61
CA LYS A 101 -4.50 -5.41 -11.65
C LYS A 101 -3.96 -5.77 -10.28
N ILE A 102 -4.23 -6.99 -9.80
CA ILE A 102 -3.57 -7.51 -8.60
C ILE A 102 -2.11 -7.83 -8.93
N ILE A 103 -1.21 -7.44 -8.03
CA ILE A 103 0.21 -7.82 -8.08
C ILE A 103 0.60 -8.61 -6.82
N ASN A 104 1.58 -9.48 -6.97
CA ASN A 104 2.09 -10.29 -5.86
C ASN A 104 2.85 -9.42 -4.86
N ASP A 105 2.71 -9.74 -3.58
CA ASP A 105 3.62 -9.26 -2.54
C ASP A 105 5.01 -9.85 -2.80
N CYS A 106 6.01 -8.99 -3.04
CA CYS A 106 7.29 -9.26 -3.72
C CYS A 106 7.23 -9.26 -5.26
N GLN A 107 7.00 -8.08 -5.86
CA GLN A 107 7.03 -7.88 -7.31
C GLN A 107 8.24 -7.02 -7.69
N VAL A 108 9.07 -7.48 -8.63
CA VAL A 108 10.14 -6.65 -9.22
C VAL A 108 9.58 -5.92 -10.45
N ILE A 109 9.84 -4.62 -10.52
CA ILE A 109 9.52 -3.77 -11.67
C ILE A 109 10.74 -2.95 -12.09
N ASP A 110 10.73 -2.44 -13.32
CA ASP A 110 11.69 -1.43 -13.75
C ASP A 110 11.22 -0.04 -13.34
N CYS A 111 12.04 0.67 -12.56
CA CYS A 111 11.80 2.05 -12.14
C CYS A 111 12.87 2.96 -12.73
N GLY A 112 12.73 3.30 -14.02
CA GLY A 112 13.65 4.20 -14.71
C GLY A 112 15.01 3.54 -14.97
N GLY A 113 15.01 2.28 -15.42
CA GLY A 113 16.20 1.46 -15.66
C GLY A 113 16.78 0.79 -14.43
N ILE A 114 16.13 0.92 -13.26
CA ILE A 114 16.60 0.35 -11.99
C ILE A 114 15.58 -0.70 -11.51
N PRO A 115 15.95 -1.99 -11.52
CA PRO A 115 15.14 -3.05 -10.93
C PRO A 115 14.82 -2.76 -9.47
N THR A 116 13.53 -2.67 -9.18
CA THR A 116 13.01 -2.25 -7.88
C THR A 116 12.02 -3.28 -7.36
N LEU A 117 12.27 -3.78 -6.16
CA LEU A 117 11.36 -4.69 -5.47
C LEU A 117 10.26 -3.88 -4.76
N LEU A 118 9.02 -4.28 -4.99
CA LEU A 118 7.84 -3.78 -4.30
C LEU A 118 7.35 -4.83 -3.31
N MET A 119 7.05 -4.40 -2.09
CA MET A 119 6.48 -5.24 -1.04
C MET A 119 5.44 -4.43 -0.26
N HIS A 120 4.51 -5.10 0.41
CA HIS A 120 3.70 -4.40 1.41
C HIS A 120 4.57 -4.03 2.62
N GLY A 121 5.41 -4.97 3.07
CA GLY A 121 6.45 -4.73 4.08
C GLY A 121 6.29 -5.55 5.37
N ASP A 122 5.12 -6.14 5.58
CA ASP A 122 4.81 -7.00 6.73
C ASP A 122 5.68 -8.27 6.81
N LEU A 123 6.17 -8.79 5.68
CA LEU A 123 7.18 -9.86 5.61
C LEU A 123 8.54 -9.49 6.21
N LEU A 124 8.85 -8.21 6.28
CA LEU A 124 10.15 -7.73 6.76
C LEU A 124 10.18 -7.68 8.31
N CYS A 125 9.02 -7.71 8.96
CA CYS A 125 8.86 -7.68 10.41
C CYS A 125 8.90 -9.09 11.01
N THR A 126 10.05 -9.76 10.90
CA THR A 126 10.21 -11.18 11.29
C THR A 126 10.17 -11.44 12.79
N ASP A 127 10.34 -10.41 13.62
CA ASP A 127 10.33 -10.54 15.07
C ASP A 127 8.92 -10.70 15.65
N ASP A 128 7.87 -10.36 14.88
CA ASP A 128 6.47 -10.62 15.23
C ASP A 128 6.05 -12.04 14.79
N LEU A 129 6.57 -13.06 15.47
CA LEU A 129 6.29 -14.47 15.18
C LEU A 129 4.79 -14.82 15.18
N PRO A 130 3.96 -14.32 16.13
CA PRO A 130 2.52 -14.55 16.07
C PRO A 130 1.87 -14.00 14.81
N TYR A 131 2.27 -12.80 14.38
CA TYR A 131 1.80 -12.21 13.14
C TYR A 131 2.23 -13.02 11.91
N GLN A 132 3.51 -13.38 11.80
CA GLN A 132 4.02 -14.16 10.66
C GLN A 132 3.29 -15.50 10.52
N THR A 133 3.04 -16.19 11.63
CA THR A 133 2.27 -17.45 11.66
C THR A 133 0.83 -17.24 11.16
N PHE A 134 0.18 -16.17 11.63
CA PHE A 134 -1.17 -15.83 11.18
C PHE A 134 -1.20 -15.48 9.70
N ARG A 135 -0.22 -14.72 9.22
CA ARG A 135 -0.10 -14.30 7.83
C ARG A 135 0.06 -15.49 6.89
N GLU A 136 0.93 -16.44 7.22
CA GLU A 136 1.09 -17.68 6.45
C GLU A 136 -0.24 -18.44 6.34
N LEU A 137 -0.93 -18.59 7.48
CA LEU A 137 -2.22 -19.29 7.53
C LEU A 137 -3.30 -18.55 6.74
N SER A 138 -3.44 -17.23 6.93
CA SER A 138 -4.52 -16.42 6.37
C SER A 138 -4.43 -16.23 4.85
N ARG A 139 -3.23 -16.44 4.28
CA ARG A 139 -2.98 -16.44 2.83
C ARG A 139 -3.20 -17.81 2.18
N THR A 140 -3.52 -18.87 2.94
CA THR A 140 -3.89 -20.15 2.35
C THR A 140 -5.31 -20.10 1.77
N ARG A 141 -5.50 -20.72 0.60
CA ARG A 141 -6.82 -20.82 -0.06
C ARG A 141 -7.89 -21.40 0.87
N GLN A 142 -7.56 -22.47 1.59
CA GLN A 142 -8.49 -23.12 2.53
C GLN A 142 -8.94 -22.16 3.64
N TRP A 143 -8.03 -21.35 4.19
CA TRP A 143 -8.39 -20.38 5.21
C TRP A 143 -9.28 -19.28 4.63
N GLN A 144 -8.94 -18.74 3.46
CA GLN A 144 -9.70 -17.68 2.80
C GLN A 144 -11.11 -18.14 2.43
N GLU A 145 -11.27 -19.32 1.83
CA GLU A 145 -12.58 -19.90 1.51
C GLU A 145 -13.42 -20.13 2.78
N ASN A 146 -12.81 -20.64 3.86
CA ASN A 146 -13.49 -20.82 5.14
C ASN A 146 -13.90 -19.49 5.80
N ALA A 147 -13.09 -18.45 5.66
CA ALA A 147 -13.39 -17.12 6.18
C ALA A 147 -14.52 -16.46 5.38
N LEU A 148 -14.42 -16.46 4.04
CA LEU A 148 -15.38 -15.86 3.11
C LEU A 148 -16.71 -16.61 3.07
N GLY A 149 -16.73 -17.93 3.31
CA GLY A 149 -17.95 -18.73 3.38
C GLY A 149 -18.83 -18.43 4.61
N LYS A 150 -18.36 -17.62 5.56
CA LYS A 150 -19.16 -17.20 6.72
C LYS A 150 -20.14 -16.09 6.33
N PRO A 151 -21.34 -16.02 6.94
CA PRO A 151 -22.26 -14.91 6.74
C PRO A 151 -21.58 -13.55 6.99
N LEU A 152 -21.88 -12.55 6.16
CA LEU A 152 -21.23 -11.24 6.21
C LEU A 152 -21.31 -10.59 7.60
N TRP A 153 -22.46 -10.67 8.27
CA TRP A 153 -22.65 -10.12 9.62
C TRP A 153 -21.67 -10.71 10.65
N LEU A 154 -21.30 -11.99 10.49
CA LEU A 154 -20.35 -12.66 11.38
C LEU A 154 -18.92 -12.18 11.10
N ARG A 155 -18.54 -12.06 9.82
CA ARG A 155 -17.23 -11.51 9.42
C ARG A 155 -17.04 -10.08 9.92
N LEU A 156 -18.04 -9.23 9.75
CA LEU A 156 -18.05 -7.86 10.27
C LEU A 156 -17.97 -7.83 11.81
N GLY A 157 -18.68 -8.73 12.49
CA GLY A 157 -18.60 -8.89 13.95
C GLY A 157 -17.18 -9.24 14.42
N LEU A 158 -16.50 -10.15 13.73
CA LEU A 158 -15.11 -10.52 14.03
C LEU A 158 -14.17 -9.32 13.86
N VAL A 159 -14.29 -8.54 12.78
CA VAL A 159 -13.47 -7.33 12.58
C VAL A 159 -13.66 -6.33 13.72
N ARG A 160 -14.90 -6.07 14.14
CA ARG A 160 -15.20 -5.18 15.27
C ARG A 160 -14.54 -5.68 16.56
N TRP A 161 -14.63 -6.98 16.82
CA TRP A 161 -13.99 -7.60 17.98
C TRP A 161 -12.45 -7.48 17.91
N TYR A 162 -11.83 -7.75 16.76
CA TYR A 162 -10.38 -7.59 16.58
C TYR A 162 -9.93 -6.15 16.76
N ARG A 163 -10.67 -5.16 16.25
CA ARG A 163 -10.40 -3.74 16.47
C ARG A 163 -10.43 -3.40 17.96
N MET A 164 -11.46 -3.85 18.69
CA MET A 164 -11.54 -3.64 20.14
C MET A 164 -10.35 -4.28 20.86
N LYS A 165 -10.04 -5.55 20.56
CA LYS A 165 -8.92 -6.27 21.17
C LYS A 165 -7.60 -5.57 20.90
N SER A 166 -7.35 -5.13 19.67
CA SER A 166 -6.14 -4.41 19.27
C SER A 166 -6.04 -3.06 20.00
N TYR A 167 -7.14 -2.31 20.13
CA TYR A 167 -7.17 -1.06 20.90
C TYR A 167 -6.74 -1.27 22.36
N PHE A 168 -7.18 -2.36 23.00
CA PHE A 168 -6.76 -2.69 24.37
C PHE A 168 -5.33 -3.25 24.47
N HIS A 169 -4.82 -3.93 23.43
CA HIS A 169 -3.46 -4.50 23.42
C HIS A 169 -2.38 -3.48 23.04
N LYS A 170 -2.64 -2.56 22.10
CA LYS A 170 -1.68 -1.51 21.68
C LYS A 170 -1.27 -0.57 22.83
N ARG A 171 -2.08 -0.46 23.89
CA ARG A 171 -1.71 0.26 25.12
C ARG A 171 -0.61 -0.43 25.94
N LYS A 172 -0.21 -1.66 25.62
CA LYS A 172 0.69 -2.48 26.45
C LYS A 172 1.99 -2.93 25.77
N GLN A 173 2.16 -2.75 24.46
CA GLN A 173 3.38 -3.16 23.74
C GLN A 173 4.23 -1.95 23.33
N ALA A 174 5.55 -2.08 23.49
CA ALA A 174 6.52 -1.09 23.06
C ALA A 174 6.63 -1.06 21.52
N ILE A 175 6.72 0.14 20.96
CA ILE A 175 6.75 0.47 19.52
C ILE A 175 7.98 -0.14 18.80
N GLU A 176 8.97 -0.64 19.54
CA GLU A 176 10.25 -1.15 19.01
C GLU A 176 10.16 -2.56 18.39
N ILE A 177 9.16 -3.38 18.71
CA ILE A 177 9.06 -4.79 18.21
C ILE A 177 8.49 -4.87 16.77
N MET A 178 7.97 -3.77 16.22
CA MET A 178 7.18 -3.78 14.97
C MET A 178 7.91 -3.19 13.73
N ASP A 179 9.21 -2.91 13.81
CA ASP A 179 9.96 -2.40 12.65
C ASP A 179 10.64 -3.53 11.86
N VAL A 180 11.08 -3.21 10.64
CA VAL A 180 11.74 -4.17 9.75
C VAL A 180 13.06 -4.68 10.33
N ALA A 181 13.34 -5.96 10.14
CA ALA A 181 14.65 -6.53 10.41
C ALA A 181 15.59 -6.28 9.22
N ASP A 182 16.67 -5.50 9.43
CA ASP A 182 17.66 -5.16 8.39
C ASP A 182 18.21 -6.40 7.67
N LYS A 183 18.43 -7.49 8.41
CA LYS A 183 18.90 -8.77 7.83
C LYS A 183 17.90 -9.33 6.81
N THR A 184 16.61 -9.25 7.11
CA THR A 184 15.53 -9.73 6.24
C THR A 184 15.43 -8.87 4.99
N VAL A 185 15.53 -7.54 5.13
CA VAL A 185 15.60 -6.61 3.99
C VAL A 185 16.71 -7.01 3.01
N TRP A 186 17.93 -7.26 3.51
CA TRP A 186 19.05 -7.71 2.67
C TRP A 186 18.81 -9.08 2.02
N GLN A 187 18.19 -10.01 2.73
CA GLN A 187 17.87 -11.35 2.19
C GLN A 187 16.94 -11.24 0.99
N TYR A 188 15.83 -10.51 1.10
CA TYR A 188 14.91 -10.28 -0.01
C TYR A 188 15.60 -9.58 -1.17
N CYS A 189 16.35 -8.52 -0.92
CA CYS A 189 17.03 -7.79 -2.00
C CYS A 189 18.04 -8.67 -2.76
N ARG A 190 18.75 -9.57 -2.06
CA ARG A 190 19.65 -10.55 -2.68
C ARG A 190 18.89 -11.62 -3.45
N GLN A 191 17.81 -12.15 -2.87
CA GLN A 191 16.96 -13.16 -3.52
C GLN A 191 16.38 -12.67 -4.85
N TYR A 192 15.94 -11.41 -4.89
CA TYR A 192 15.37 -10.79 -6.09
C TYR A 192 16.40 -10.06 -6.96
N ASN A 193 17.68 -10.07 -6.57
CA ASN A 193 18.79 -9.41 -7.27
C ASN A 193 18.53 -7.90 -7.54
N VAL A 194 18.10 -7.17 -6.51
CA VAL A 194 17.80 -5.73 -6.59
C VAL A 194 18.64 -4.92 -5.61
N SER A 195 18.80 -3.63 -5.91
CA SER A 195 19.42 -2.62 -5.03
C SER A 195 18.44 -1.52 -4.62
N ARG A 196 17.15 -1.66 -4.95
CA ARG A 196 16.07 -0.76 -4.52
C ARG A 196 14.86 -1.54 -4.02
N LEU A 197 14.33 -1.12 -2.88
CA LEU A 197 13.12 -1.63 -2.26
C LEU A 197 12.14 -0.47 -1.98
N ILE A 198 10.87 -0.64 -2.31
CA ILE A 198 9.78 0.25 -1.93
C ILE A 198 8.76 -0.58 -1.13
N HIS A 199 8.42 -0.14 0.08
CA HIS A 199 7.42 -0.81 0.91
C HIS A 199 6.64 0.16 1.82
N GLY A 200 5.52 -0.30 2.38
CA GLY A 200 4.72 0.40 3.39
C GLY A 200 4.80 -0.28 4.76
N HIS A 201 3.65 -0.47 5.40
CA HIS A 201 3.39 -1.25 6.61
C HIS A 201 3.97 -0.71 7.93
N THR A 202 5.19 -0.15 7.94
CA THR A 202 5.83 0.26 9.20
C THR A 202 5.44 1.67 9.65
N HIS A 203 4.73 2.44 8.83
CA HIS A 203 4.33 3.83 9.09
C HIS A 203 5.53 4.74 9.47
N ARG A 204 6.72 4.43 8.94
CA ARG A 204 7.96 5.21 9.13
C ARG A 204 8.43 5.77 7.79
N PRO A 205 7.68 6.71 7.18
CA PRO A 205 7.98 7.17 5.83
C PRO A 205 9.37 7.80 5.74
N GLY A 206 10.17 7.36 4.79
CA GLY A 206 11.57 7.78 4.72
C GLY A 206 12.36 7.10 3.64
N TYR A 207 13.53 7.68 3.38
CA TYR A 207 14.56 7.09 2.53
C TYR A 207 15.71 6.61 3.40
N HIS A 208 16.06 5.34 3.27
CA HIS A 208 17.15 4.72 4.01
C HIS A 208 18.17 4.19 3.02
N ASN A 209 19.39 4.71 3.12
CA ASN A 209 20.55 4.12 2.47
C ASN A 209 21.19 3.11 3.42
N MET A 210 21.22 1.85 2.99
CA MET A 210 21.79 0.75 3.75
C MET A 210 23.03 0.23 3.04
N GLY A 211 24.03 -0.22 3.81
CA GLY A 211 25.22 -0.87 3.29
C GLY A 211 26.50 -0.05 3.39
N ASN A 212 27.44 -0.29 2.48
CA ASN A 212 28.77 0.31 2.46
C ASN A 212 29.13 0.82 1.05
N SER A 213 30.37 1.25 0.84
CA SER A 213 30.85 1.79 -0.44
C SER A 213 30.77 0.80 -1.61
N GLU A 214 30.70 -0.50 -1.35
CA GLU A 214 30.69 -1.55 -2.37
C GLU A 214 29.29 -2.07 -2.68
N GLN A 215 28.38 -2.03 -1.70
CA GLN A 215 27.00 -2.47 -1.86
C GLN A 215 26.06 -1.48 -1.17
N ILE A 216 25.32 -0.71 -1.97
CA ILE A 216 24.30 0.25 -1.51
C ILE A 216 22.93 -0.32 -1.83
N LEU A 217 22.07 -0.35 -0.81
CA LEU A 217 20.65 -0.67 -0.93
C LEU A 217 19.82 0.58 -0.60
N GLN A 218 18.97 0.97 -1.55
CA GLN A 218 18.02 2.06 -1.40
C GLN A 218 16.68 1.51 -0.89
N ARG A 219 16.24 1.93 0.29
CA ARG A 219 14.94 1.54 0.85
C ARG A 219 14.05 2.76 1.01
N TYR A 220 12.94 2.78 0.29
CA TYR A 220 11.90 3.80 0.38
C TYR A 220 10.72 3.23 1.15
N VAL A 221 10.36 3.90 2.25
CA VAL A 221 9.22 3.54 3.09
C VAL A 221 8.11 4.55 2.81
N LEU A 222 6.95 4.05 2.42
CA LEU A 222 5.73 4.82 2.25
C LEU A 222 5.09 5.13 3.60
N GLY A 223 4.21 6.12 3.64
CA GLY A 223 3.59 6.63 4.87
C GLY A 223 2.08 6.46 4.87
N ASP A 224 1.52 6.53 6.07
CA ASP A 224 0.08 6.52 6.28
C ASP A 224 -0.58 7.84 5.85
N TRP A 225 -1.88 7.75 5.62
CA TRP A 225 -2.69 8.88 5.21
C TRP A 225 -3.46 9.50 6.39
N GLY A 226 -3.42 10.83 6.47
CA GLY A 226 -4.17 11.62 7.43
C GLY A 226 -4.70 12.90 6.79
N GLU A 227 -4.51 14.04 7.45
CA GLU A 227 -4.81 15.36 6.88
C GLU A 227 -3.95 15.67 5.64
N SER A 228 -2.75 15.10 5.63
CA SER A 228 -1.87 15.03 4.46
C SER A 228 -1.39 13.59 4.28
N ALA A 229 -0.83 13.30 3.11
CA ALA A 229 -0.23 12.01 2.83
C ALA A 229 1.09 12.18 2.08
N ARG A 230 2.04 11.27 2.33
CA ARG A 230 3.31 11.21 1.62
C ARG A 230 3.25 10.11 0.58
N ILE A 231 3.37 10.50 -0.68
CA ILE A 231 3.46 9.58 -1.82
C ILE A 231 4.89 9.56 -2.35
N LEU A 232 5.25 8.51 -3.09
CA LEU A 232 6.53 8.44 -3.79
C LEU A 232 6.29 8.59 -5.28
N ALA A 233 7.02 9.48 -5.93
CA ALA A 233 6.94 9.74 -7.35
C ALA A 233 8.29 9.47 -8.02
N LEU A 234 8.25 8.77 -9.14
CA LEU A 234 9.35 8.64 -10.09
C LEU A 234 8.96 9.39 -11.37
N ASP A 235 9.84 10.27 -11.85
CA ASP A 235 9.75 10.85 -13.19
C ASP A 235 11.16 11.09 -13.76
N SER A 236 11.27 11.89 -14.82
CA SER A 236 12.56 12.24 -15.44
C SER A 236 13.56 12.92 -14.51
N SER A 237 13.10 13.49 -13.39
CA SER A 237 13.97 14.13 -12.38
C SER A 237 14.45 13.14 -11.31
N GLY A 238 13.99 11.89 -11.37
CA GLY A 238 14.31 10.84 -10.41
C GLY A 238 13.17 10.54 -9.42
N ILE A 239 13.50 9.74 -8.41
CA ILE A 239 12.56 9.27 -7.39
C ILE A 239 12.59 10.18 -6.16
N ARG A 240 11.43 10.63 -5.68
CA ARG A 240 11.31 11.56 -4.55
C ARG A 240 9.95 11.43 -3.86
N PHE A 241 9.89 11.91 -2.62
CA PHE A 241 8.62 12.01 -1.90
C PHE A 241 7.89 13.30 -2.29
N GLU A 242 6.57 13.20 -2.41
CA GLU A 242 5.68 14.33 -2.56
C GLU A 242 4.64 14.29 -1.43
N THR A 243 4.31 15.46 -0.88
CA THR A 243 3.27 15.61 0.13
C THR A 243 2.01 16.14 -0.53
N ILE A 244 0.91 15.41 -0.36
CA ILE A 244 -0.41 15.79 -0.87
C ILE A 244 -1.33 16.15 0.29
N SER A 245 -2.21 17.12 0.08
CA SER A 245 -3.22 17.52 1.05
C SER A 245 -4.41 18.20 0.38
N LEU A 246 -5.48 18.38 1.15
CA LEU A 246 -6.57 19.29 0.80
C LEU A 246 -6.42 20.57 1.60
N ASN A 247 -6.51 21.73 0.95
CA ASN A 247 -6.55 23.00 1.69
C ASN A 247 -7.91 23.17 2.40
N THR A 248 -8.06 24.25 3.19
CA THR A 248 -9.31 24.54 3.92
C THR A 248 -10.53 24.76 3.01
N SER A 249 -10.30 25.08 1.73
CA SER A 249 -11.33 25.21 0.69
C SER A 249 -11.63 23.89 -0.03
N GLY A 250 -10.94 22.80 0.30
CA GLY A 250 -11.08 21.48 -0.33
C GLY A 250 -10.32 21.33 -1.65
N GLU A 251 -9.45 22.27 -2.02
CA GLU A 251 -8.63 22.18 -3.22
C GLU A 251 -7.40 21.31 -2.99
N PHE A 252 -7.03 20.56 -4.03
CA PHE A 252 -5.89 19.67 -4.00
C PHE A 252 -4.56 20.44 -4.04
N ASN A 253 -3.64 20.08 -3.15
CA ASN A 253 -2.29 20.59 -3.13
C ASN A 253 -1.28 19.44 -3.20
N CYS A 254 -0.19 19.64 -3.92
CA CYS A 254 0.95 18.72 -3.99
C CYS A 254 2.25 19.51 -3.90
N GLN A 255 3.10 19.16 -2.93
CA GLN A 255 4.39 19.78 -2.68
C GLN A 255 5.50 18.75 -2.77
N VAL A 256 6.56 19.07 -3.50
CA VAL A 256 7.77 18.23 -3.59
C VAL A 256 8.64 18.49 -2.36
N MET A 257 9.15 17.42 -1.73
CA MET A 257 10.11 17.48 -0.62
C MET A 257 11.55 17.22 -1.06
#